data_AF-A0AAU7L867-F1
#
_entry.id   AF-A0AAU7L867-F1
#
_cell.length_a   1.000
_cell.length_b   1.000
_cell.length_c   1.000
_cell.angle_alpha   90.00
_cell.angle_beta   90.00
_cell.angle_gamma   90.00
#
_symmetry.space_group_name_H-M   'P 1'
#
loop_
_entity.id
_entity.type
_entity.pdbx_description
1 polymer ?
#
loop_
_entity_poly.entity_id
_entity_poly.type
_entity_poly.pdbx_seq_one_letter_code
_entity_poly.pdbx_strand_id
1 'polypeptide(L)'
;MPGADTLWQAARADYVLQCAGCHRVDGRGSTPHGIPDFRNSVGAFTHLPAGREYLVRVPGAAYSQLSNAELANVLNWLLRTFSPAQLPTGFQPYTESEVAAARPHRYDDVVPVRHGLARELAALGFALSDYSYGSARAP
;
A
#
# COMPACT_ATOMS: atom_id res chain seq x y z
N MET A 1 7.90 -7.32 25.15
CA MET A 1 7.49 -7.01 23.76
C MET A 1 6.13 -7.64 23.52
N PRO A 2 5.17 -6.94 22.89
CA PRO A 2 3.87 -7.55 22.56
C PRO A 2 4.07 -8.78 21.66
N GLY A 3 3.23 -9.80 21.84
CA GLY A 3 3.25 -11.00 21.00
C GLY A 3 2.81 -10.70 19.56
N ALA A 4 3.15 -11.59 18.62
CA ALA A 4 2.81 -11.42 17.21
C ALA A 4 1.30 -11.24 16.96
N ASP A 5 0.45 -11.97 17.70
CA ASP A 5 -1.00 -11.84 17.60
C ASP A 5 -1.51 -10.47 18.08
N THR A 6 -0.91 -9.93 19.15
CA THR A 6 -1.25 -8.60 19.65
C THR A 6 -0.88 -7.52 18.65
N LEU A 7 0.31 -7.63 18.04
CA LEU A 7 0.75 -6.71 16.97
C LEU A 7 -0.16 -6.81 15.74
N TRP A 8 -0.61 -8.01 15.40
CA TRP A 8 -1.53 -8.24 14.28
C TRP A 8 -2.89 -7.58 14.50
N GLN A 9 -3.46 -7.68 15.70
CA GLN A 9 -4.73 -7.01 16.03
C GLN A 9 -4.59 -5.49 16.09
N ALA A 10 -3.46 -4.98 16.61
CA ALA A 10 -3.17 -3.55 16.62
C ALA A 10 -3.09 -2.99 15.18
N ALA A 11 -2.34 -3.66 14.30
CA ALA A 11 -2.24 -3.26 12.88
C ALA A 11 -3.60 -3.25 12.17
N ARG A 12 -4.48 -4.21 12.48
CA ARG A 12 -5.86 -4.20 11.98
C ARG A 12 -6.64 -2.98 12.50
N ALA A 13 -6.55 -2.67 13.79
CA ALA A 13 -7.23 -1.53 14.37
C ALA A 13 -6.74 -0.22 13.74
N ASP A 14 -5.42 -0.07 13.58
CA ASP A 14 -4.80 1.08 12.93
C ASP A 14 -5.25 1.22 11.47
N TYR A 15 -5.32 0.12 10.72
CA TYR A 15 -5.90 0.13 9.37
C TYR A 15 -7.35 0.62 9.37
N VAL A 16 -8.18 0.13 10.30
CA VAL A 16 -9.59 0.54 10.39
C VAL A 16 -9.72 2.03 10.69
N LEU A 17 -8.90 2.55 11.61
CA LEU A 17 -8.96 3.95 12.04
C LEU A 17 -8.37 4.93 11.02
N GLN A 18 -7.29 4.54 10.33
CA GLN A 18 -6.51 5.47 9.50
C GLN A 18 -6.76 5.29 8.00
N CYS A 19 -7.15 4.10 7.54
CA CYS A 19 -7.19 3.76 6.11
C CYS A 19 -8.57 3.33 5.61
N ALA A 20 -9.35 2.61 6.42
CA ALA A 20 -10.61 2.00 6.00
C ALA A 20 -11.72 3.02 5.70
N GLY A 21 -11.59 4.28 6.14
CA GLY A 21 -12.50 5.35 5.72
C GLY A 21 -12.56 5.51 4.21
N CYS A 22 -11.39 5.41 3.54
CA CYS A 22 -11.29 5.42 2.08
C CYS A 22 -11.30 4.00 1.51
N HIS A 23 -10.44 3.11 2.03
CA HIS A 23 -10.21 1.79 1.44
C HIS A 23 -11.23 0.72 1.82
N ARG A 24 -12.17 1.05 2.70
CA ARG A 24 -13.14 0.13 3.32
C ARG A 24 -12.48 -0.94 4.19
N VAL A 25 -13.25 -1.49 5.11
CA VAL A 25 -12.75 -2.50 6.06
C VAL A 25 -12.28 -3.77 5.33
N ASP A 26 -12.92 -4.10 4.22
CA ASP A 26 -12.59 -5.24 3.36
C ASP A 26 -11.56 -4.93 2.26
N GLY A 27 -11.02 -3.71 2.23
CA GLY A 27 -9.96 -3.32 1.27
C GLY A 27 -10.44 -3.04 -0.15
N ARG A 28 -11.74 -3.11 -0.44
CA ARG A 28 -12.29 -2.94 -1.79
C ARG A 28 -12.13 -1.54 -2.39
N GLY A 29 -11.81 -0.55 -1.56
CA GLY A 29 -11.67 0.83 -2.01
C GLY A 29 -12.95 1.42 -2.60
N SER A 30 -12.76 2.30 -3.58
CA SER A 30 -13.82 2.93 -4.35
C SER A 30 -13.29 3.37 -5.71
N THR A 31 -13.41 2.49 -6.70
CA THR A 31 -12.97 2.77 -8.07
C THR A 31 -13.58 4.05 -8.65
N PRO A 32 -14.88 4.38 -8.50
CA PRO A 32 -15.42 5.64 -9.04
C PRO A 32 -14.80 6.91 -8.44
N HIS A 33 -14.23 6.81 -7.24
CA HIS A 33 -13.59 7.93 -6.54
C HIS A 33 -12.05 7.84 -6.58
N GLY A 34 -11.51 6.94 -7.39
CA GLY A 34 -10.07 6.81 -7.55
C GLY A 34 -9.34 6.19 -6.35
N ILE A 35 -10.08 5.57 -5.42
CA ILE A 35 -9.50 4.88 -4.27
C ILE A 35 -9.25 3.42 -4.68
N PRO A 36 -7.98 2.97 -4.76
CA PRO A 36 -7.66 1.65 -5.30
C PRO A 36 -8.17 0.52 -4.41
N ASP A 37 -8.64 -0.54 -5.05
CA ASP A 37 -8.91 -1.83 -4.42
C ASP A 37 -7.57 -2.53 -4.11
N PHE A 38 -7.37 -2.90 -2.85
CA PHE A 38 -6.16 -3.59 -2.43
C PHE A 38 -6.19 -5.09 -2.75
N ARG A 39 -7.38 -5.67 -2.84
CA ARG A 39 -7.56 -7.12 -2.91
C ARG A 39 -6.92 -7.67 -4.18
N ASN A 40 -6.10 -8.70 -4.00
CA ASN A 40 -5.38 -9.38 -5.07
C ASN A 40 -4.51 -8.47 -5.97
N SER A 41 -4.13 -7.28 -5.50
CA SER A 41 -3.50 -6.24 -6.33
C SER A 41 -2.30 -5.59 -5.63
N VAL A 42 -2.49 -5.10 -4.39
CA VAL A 42 -1.48 -4.28 -3.70
C VAL A 42 -0.17 -5.02 -3.41
N GLY A 43 -0.21 -6.34 -3.28
CA GLY A 43 0.97 -7.20 -3.07
C GLY A 43 1.95 -7.14 -4.22
N ALA A 44 1.46 -6.95 -5.46
CA ALA A 44 2.30 -6.91 -6.66
C ALA A 44 3.34 -5.77 -6.61
N PHE A 45 2.99 -4.63 -6.01
CA PHE A 45 3.91 -3.50 -5.85
C PHE A 45 5.18 -3.86 -5.09
N THR A 46 5.15 -4.89 -4.25
CA THR A 46 6.33 -5.31 -3.46
C THR A 46 7.40 -6.04 -4.27
N HIS A 47 7.13 -6.37 -5.54
CA HIS A 47 8.13 -6.93 -6.47
C HIS A 47 9.10 -5.88 -7.02
N LEU A 48 8.75 -4.59 -6.92
CA LEU A 48 9.60 -3.49 -7.36
C LEU A 48 10.13 -2.72 -6.14
N PRO A 49 11.43 -2.40 -6.05
CA PRO A 49 11.94 -1.52 -5.00
C PRO A 49 11.19 -0.18 -4.94
N ALA A 50 10.96 0.45 -6.09
CA ALA A 50 10.17 1.67 -6.19
C ALA A 50 8.69 1.47 -5.82
N GLY A 51 8.15 0.26 -6.05
CA GLY A 51 6.79 -0.09 -5.65
C GLY A 51 6.65 -0.26 -4.13
N ARG A 52 7.69 -0.76 -3.46
CA ARG A 52 7.73 -0.80 -1.99
C ARG A 52 7.73 0.59 -1.39
N GLU A 53 8.62 1.46 -1.87
CA GLU A 53 8.67 2.85 -1.44
C GLU A 53 7.35 3.58 -1.72
N TYR A 54 6.73 3.31 -2.87
CA TYR A 54 5.45 3.89 -3.23
C TYR A 54 4.38 3.63 -2.16
N LEU A 55 4.25 2.40 -1.65
CA LEU A 55 3.25 2.08 -0.62
C LEU A 55 3.46 2.85 0.69
N VAL A 56 4.71 3.18 1.03
CA VAL A 56 5.03 4.02 2.20
C VAL A 56 4.71 5.49 1.94
N ARG A 57 4.93 5.94 0.71
CA ARG A 57 4.94 7.36 0.32
C ARG A 57 3.61 7.85 -0.26
N VAL A 58 2.64 6.97 -0.52
CA VAL A 58 1.30 7.40 -0.94
C VAL A 58 0.72 8.38 0.09
N PRO A 59 0.05 9.47 -0.32
CA PRO A 59 -0.36 10.52 0.61
C PRO A 59 -1.08 10.02 1.87
N GLY A 60 -2.03 9.08 1.73
CA GLY A 60 -2.73 8.51 2.88
C GLY A 60 -1.81 7.81 3.90
N ALA A 61 -0.77 7.11 3.45
CA ALA A 61 0.20 6.46 4.32
C ALA A 61 1.20 7.47 4.90
N ALA A 62 1.79 8.29 4.02
CA ALA A 62 2.83 9.24 4.39
C ALA A 62 2.36 10.28 5.42
N TYR A 63 1.10 10.73 5.31
CA TYR A 63 0.47 11.72 6.20
C TYR A 63 -0.35 11.10 7.35
N SER A 64 -0.37 9.77 7.50
CA SER A 64 -1.06 9.13 8.63
C SER A 64 -0.50 9.59 9.97
N GLN A 65 -1.28 9.47 11.04
CA GLN A 65 -0.83 9.79 12.40
C GLN A 65 0.00 8.66 13.03
N LEU A 66 0.18 7.55 12.31
CA LEU A 66 0.95 6.39 12.77
C LEU A 66 2.44 6.73 12.86
N SER A 67 3.11 6.16 13.85
CA SER A 67 4.57 6.08 13.88
C SER A 67 5.10 5.24 12.71
N ASN A 68 6.41 5.29 12.46
CA ASN A 68 7.02 4.49 11.39
C ASN A 68 6.88 2.98 11.66
N ALA A 69 6.97 2.56 12.92
CA ALA A 69 6.77 1.17 13.31
C ALA A 69 5.31 0.71 13.10
N GLU A 70 4.33 1.52 13.51
CA GLU A 70 2.91 1.23 13.31
C GLU A 70 2.55 1.19 11.82
N LEU A 71 3.05 2.14 11.01
CA LEU A 71 2.84 2.11 9.57
C LEU A 71 3.45 0.86 8.92
N ALA A 72 4.65 0.44 9.33
CA ALA A 72 5.24 -0.81 8.85
C ALA A 72 4.34 -2.01 9.19
N ASN A 73 3.82 -2.06 10.42
CA ASN A 73 2.89 -3.12 10.85
C ASN A 73 1.59 -3.12 10.03
N VAL A 74 0.99 -1.95 9.79
CA VAL A 74 -0.21 -1.80 8.96
C VAL A 74 0.04 -2.25 7.53
N LEU A 75 1.17 -1.86 6.91
CA LEU A 75 1.51 -2.29 5.55
C LEU A 75 1.66 -3.81 5.48
N ASN A 76 2.38 -4.41 6.43
CA ASN A 76 2.56 -5.85 6.51
C ASN A 76 1.23 -6.60 6.70
N TRP A 77 0.37 -6.09 7.57
CA TRP A 77 -0.97 -6.63 7.81
C TRP A 77 -1.84 -6.55 6.55
N LEU A 78 -1.91 -5.37 5.93
CA LEU A 78 -2.69 -5.07 4.73
C LEU A 78 -2.29 -5.98 3.57
N LEU A 79 -0.98 -6.14 3.34
CA LEU A 79 -0.46 -6.97 2.25
C LEU A 79 -0.80 -8.44 2.41
N ARG A 80 -0.61 -8.98 3.62
CA ARG A 80 -0.91 -10.38 3.95
C ARG A 80 -2.41 -10.66 4.05
N THR A 81 -3.23 -9.64 4.34
CA THR A 81 -4.69 -9.77 4.44
C THR A 81 -5.36 -9.69 3.07
N PHE A 82 -5.00 -8.71 2.25
CA PHE A 82 -5.71 -8.44 1.01
C PHE A 82 -5.02 -8.98 -0.24
N SER A 83 -3.70 -9.20 -0.22
CA SER A 83 -2.96 -9.62 -1.42
C SER A 83 -1.86 -10.65 -1.14
N PRO A 84 -2.09 -11.68 -0.30
CA PRO A 84 -1.05 -12.65 0.04
C PRO A 84 -0.55 -13.43 -1.18
N ALA A 85 -1.41 -13.69 -2.17
CA ALA A 85 -1.05 -14.46 -3.37
C ALA A 85 -0.14 -13.69 -4.34
N GLN A 86 -0.08 -12.35 -4.25
CA GLN A 86 0.77 -11.52 -5.11
C GLN A 86 2.09 -11.13 -4.44
N LEU A 87 2.32 -11.56 -3.20
CA LEU A 87 3.60 -11.33 -2.54
C LEU A 87 4.71 -12.17 -3.18
N PRO A 88 5.95 -11.65 -3.27
CA PRO A 88 7.08 -12.42 -3.75
C PRO A 88 7.38 -13.60 -2.82
N THR A 89 7.90 -14.69 -3.39
CA THR A 89 8.48 -15.76 -2.60
C THR A 89 9.60 -15.20 -1.73
N GLY A 90 9.53 -15.44 -0.42
CA GLY A 90 10.49 -14.86 0.53
C GLY A 90 10.25 -13.38 0.84
N PHE A 91 9.02 -12.88 0.66
CA PHE A 91 8.63 -11.52 1.03
C PHE A 91 9.21 -11.10 2.38
N GLN A 92 10.00 -10.02 2.34
CA GLN A 92 10.54 -9.38 3.53
C GLN A 92 9.51 -8.34 4.04
N PRO A 93 9.03 -8.48 5.28
CA PRO A 93 8.15 -7.50 5.90
C PRO A 93 8.79 -6.11 5.91
N TYR A 94 7.98 -5.07 5.77
CA TYR A 94 8.40 -3.70 6.02
C TYR A 94 8.94 -3.56 7.43
N THR A 95 10.01 -2.79 7.55
CA THR A 95 10.63 -2.45 8.84
C THR A 95 10.40 -0.99 9.18
N GLU A 96 10.51 -0.65 10.46
CA GLU A 96 10.45 0.75 10.90
C GLU A 96 11.50 1.62 10.20
N SER A 97 12.73 1.10 10.02
CA SER A 97 13.82 1.83 9.37
C SER A 97 13.56 2.08 7.89
N GLU A 98 13.01 1.09 7.17
CA GLU A 98 12.59 1.24 5.77
C GLU A 98 11.52 2.34 5.65
N VAL A 99 10.53 2.33 6.53
CA VAL A 99 9.49 3.37 6.55
C VAL A 99 10.08 4.74 6.90
N ALA A 100 10.94 4.82 7.91
CA ALA A 100 11.57 6.06 8.34
C ALA A 100 12.42 6.70 7.24
N ALA A 101 13.11 5.90 6.43
CA ALA A 101 13.91 6.37 5.31
C ALA A 101 13.04 6.85 4.13
N ALA A 102 11.97 6.13 3.79
CA ALA A 102 11.16 6.44 2.62
C ALA A 102 10.15 7.58 2.86
N ARG A 103 9.48 7.58 4.03
CA ARG A 103 8.32 8.45 4.34
C ARG A 103 8.56 9.97 4.19
N PRO A 104 9.74 10.54 4.49
CA PRO A 104 9.98 11.97 4.28
C PRO A 104 9.97 12.40 2.81
N HIS A 105 10.22 11.48 1.86
CA HIS A 105 10.36 11.77 0.44
C HIS A 105 9.00 11.76 -0.26
N ARG A 106 8.31 12.90 -0.26
CA ARG A 106 6.94 13.00 -0.79
C ARG A 106 6.92 13.04 -2.32
N TYR A 107 5.81 12.57 -2.89
CA TYR A 107 5.52 12.79 -4.31
C TYR A 107 4.76 14.11 -4.46
N ASP A 108 5.16 14.93 -5.44
CA ASP A 108 4.38 16.10 -5.85
C ASP A 108 3.08 15.67 -6.54
N ASP A 109 3.15 14.65 -7.40
CA ASP A 109 1.99 13.96 -7.96
C ASP A 109 2.21 12.44 -7.93
N VAL A 110 1.32 11.74 -7.22
CA VAL A 110 1.35 10.27 -7.05
C VAL A 110 0.81 9.54 -8.29
N VAL A 111 0.01 10.20 -9.13
CA VAL A 111 -0.63 9.60 -10.31
C VAL A 111 0.39 9.09 -11.33
N PRO A 112 1.32 9.90 -11.85
CA PRO A 112 2.29 9.43 -12.84
C PRO A 112 3.18 8.32 -12.29
N VAL A 113 3.55 8.38 -11.01
CA VAL A 113 4.32 7.34 -10.33
C VAL A 113 3.55 6.02 -10.32
N ARG A 114 2.28 6.04 -9.91
CA ARG A 114 1.44 4.85 -9.90
C ARG A 114 1.29 4.24 -11.29
N HIS A 115 1.06 5.06 -12.32
CA HIS A 115 0.94 4.57 -13.69
C HIS A 115 2.26 3.98 -14.21
N GLY A 116 3.42 4.55 -13.83
CA GLY A 116 4.74 3.98 -14.13
C GLY A 116 4.89 2.58 -13.55
N LEU A 117 4.68 2.45 -12.24
CA LEU A 117 4.74 1.17 -11.53
C LEU A 117 3.75 0.15 -12.10
N ALA A 118 2.53 0.57 -12.44
CA ALA A 118 1.53 -0.31 -13.05
C ALA A 118 1.99 -0.88 -14.40
N ARG A 119 2.67 -0.09 -15.24
CA ARG A 119 3.22 -0.57 -16.51
C ARG A 119 4.36 -1.56 -16.29
N GLU A 120 5.27 -1.28 -15.36
CA GLU A 120 6.36 -2.18 -15.02
C GLU A 120 5.85 -3.52 -14.46
N LEU A 121 4.87 -3.48 -13.56
CA LEU A 121 4.25 -4.67 -13.00
C LEU A 121 3.48 -5.49 -14.06
N ALA A 122 2.80 -4.81 -14.99
CA ALA A 122 2.15 -5.48 -16.11
C ALA A 122 3.17 -6.18 -17.03
N ALA A 123 4.34 -5.59 -17.26
CA ALA A 123 5.43 -6.21 -18.01
C ALA A 123 6.00 -7.46 -17.32
N LEU A 124 5.88 -7.53 -15.98
CA LEU A 124 6.22 -8.70 -15.17
C LEU A 124 5.09 -9.74 -15.07
N GLY A 125 3.95 -9.49 -15.72
CA GLY A 125 2.79 -10.41 -15.73
C GLY A 125 1.80 -10.23 -14.59
N PHE A 126 1.90 -9.16 -13.80
CA PHE A 126 0.91 -8.86 -12.76
C PHE A 126 -0.29 -8.10 -13.32
N ALA A 127 -1.50 -8.60 -13.03
CA ALA A 127 -2.73 -7.87 -13.25
C ALA A 127 -3.09 -7.06 -11.99
N LEU A 128 -3.11 -5.73 -12.10
CA LEU A 128 -3.53 -4.85 -11.01
C LEU A 128 -5.03 -4.58 -11.05
N SER A 129 -5.60 -4.26 -9.90
CA SER A 129 -6.96 -3.74 -9.78
C SER A 129 -7.15 -2.43 -10.55
N ASP A 130 -8.38 -2.24 -11.04
CA ASP A 130 -8.78 -1.03 -11.75
C ASP A 130 -8.51 0.22 -10.93
N TYR A 131 -8.06 1.26 -11.62
CA TYR A 131 -7.79 2.56 -11.03
C TYR A 131 -8.11 3.67 -12.01
N SER A 132 -9.12 4.45 -11.65
CA SER A 132 -9.67 5.53 -12.48
C SER A 132 -9.13 6.91 -12.11
N TYR A 133 -8.38 7.05 -11.01
CA TYR A 133 -7.93 8.36 -10.59
C TYR A 133 -6.89 8.90 -11.57
N GLY A 134 -7.13 10.09 -12.10
CA GLY A 134 -6.24 10.69 -13.09
C GLY A 134 -6.36 10.11 -14.50
N SER A 135 -7.15 9.05 -14.74
CA SER A 135 -7.35 8.48 -16.08
C SER A 135 -8.15 9.41 -17.02
N ALA A 136 -8.80 10.42 -16.46
CA ALA A 136 -9.50 11.48 -17.19
C ALA A 136 -8.72 12.81 -17.24
N ARG A 137 -7.49 12.87 -16.70
CA ARG A 137 -6.62 14.04 -16.91
C ARG A 137 -6.09 13.97 -18.36
N ALA A 138 -6.79 14.65 -19.27
CA ALA A 138 -6.21 15.02 -20.55
C ALA A 138 -4.94 15.87 -20.31
N PRO A 139 -3.94 15.82 -21.21
CA PRO A 139 -2.76 16.67 -21.12
C PRO A 139 -3.12 18.16 -21.07
#